data_AF-A0A3M5AWZ2-F1
#
_entry.id   AF-A0A3M5AWZ2-F1
#
_cell.length_a   1.000
_cell.length_b   1.000
_cell.length_c   1.000
_cell.angle_alpha   90.00
_cell.angle_beta   90.00
_cell.angle_gamma   90.00
#
_symmetry.space_group_name_H-M   'P 1'
#
loop_
_entity.id
_entity.type
_entity.pdbx_description
1 polymer ?
#
loop_
_entity_poly.entity_id
_entity_poly.type
_entity_poly.pdbx_seq_one_letter_code
_entity_poly.pdbx_strand_id
1 'polypeptide(L)'
;MNLSTIEALASAWVQIAEEAKLPADYEGTATPEAHRACEVIQQRIREHLIATNDMRLFGLLHLLGQASLRMEQALWPEEYERMAREVEEALREADDPNAKSYTHEEVMQAMQARIDRARDKPC
;
A
#
# COMPACT_ATOMS: atom_id res chain seq x y z
N MET A 1 29.11 -16.62 17.15
CA MET A 1 28.23 -17.76 16.81
C MET A 1 27.45 -17.34 15.57
N ASN A 2 27.56 -18.08 14.46
CA ASN A 2 26.72 -17.85 13.30
C ASN A 2 25.36 -18.50 13.60
N LEU A 3 24.32 -17.68 13.79
CA LEU A 3 22.95 -18.17 13.83
C LEU A 3 22.64 -18.87 12.51
N SER A 4 21.84 -19.94 12.55
CA SER A 4 21.29 -20.50 11.34
C SER A 4 20.43 -19.43 10.63
N THR A 5 20.31 -19.51 9.30
CA THR A 5 19.52 -18.56 8.51
C THR A 5 18.08 -18.45 9.01
N ILE A 6 17.51 -19.54 9.53
CA ILE A 6 16.15 -19.57 10.07
C ILE A 6 16.07 -18.81 11.41
N GLU A 7 17.01 -19.00 12.33
CA GLU A 7 17.03 -18.27 13.61
C GLU A 7 17.23 -16.77 13.41
N ALA A 8 18.05 -16.39 12.43
CA ALA A 8 18.24 -14.99 12.07
C ALA A 8 16.95 -14.37 11.52
N LEU A 9 16.22 -15.09 10.65
CA LEU A 9 14.93 -14.66 10.14
C LEU A 9 13.85 -14.59 11.24
N ALA A 10 13.80 -15.57 12.14
CA ALA A 10 12.88 -15.57 13.26
C ALA A 10 13.13 -14.39 14.20
N SER A 11 14.40 -14.09 14.51
CA SER A 11 14.79 -12.96 15.35
C SER A 11 14.45 -11.63 14.68
N ALA A 12 14.71 -11.49 13.38
CA ALA A 12 14.34 -10.31 12.59
C ALA A 12 12.82 -10.12 12.55
N TRP A 13 12.05 -11.20 12.42
CA TRP A 13 10.59 -11.15 12.48
C TRP A 13 10.09 -10.66 13.83
N VAL A 14 10.58 -11.24 14.94
CA VAL A 14 10.20 -10.83 16.31
C VAL A 14 10.46 -9.34 16.51
N GLN A 15 11.65 -8.87 16.14
CA GLN A 15 12.00 -7.45 16.25
C GLN A 15 11.04 -6.56 15.45
N ILE A 16 10.75 -6.90 14.19
CA ILE A 16 9.85 -6.10 13.35
C ILE A 16 8.42 -6.11 13.92
N ALA A 17 7.94 -7.26 14.40
CA ALA A 17 6.62 -7.39 14.99
C ALA A 17 6.50 -6.56 16.29
N GLU A 18 7.50 -6.60 17.16
CA GLU A 18 7.55 -5.79 18.39
C GLU A 18 7.59 -4.29 18.08
N GLU A 19 8.44 -3.87 17.14
CA GLU A 19 8.55 -2.46 16.75
C GLU A 19 7.27 -1.94 16.09
N ALA A 20 6.58 -2.78 15.30
CA ALA A 20 5.28 -2.48 14.73
C ALA A 20 4.12 -2.61 15.75
N LYS A 21 4.40 -3.09 16.96
CA LYS A 21 3.41 -3.36 18.02
C LYS A 21 2.32 -4.33 17.57
N LEU A 22 2.70 -5.35 16.80
CA LEU A 22 1.80 -6.46 16.48
C LEU A 22 1.47 -7.21 17.77
N PRO A 23 0.19 -7.49 18.10
CA PRO A 23 -0.16 -8.20 19.32
C PRO A 23 0.53 -9.58 19.36
N ALA A 24 1.19 -9.88 20.47
CA ALA A 24 1.99 -11.10 20.63
C ALA A 24 1.13 -12.38 20.62
N ASP A 25 -0.12 -12.26 21.02
CA ASP A 25 -1.17 -13.27 21.06
C ASP A 25 -2.18 -13.09 19.90
N TYR A 26 -1.74 -12.50 18.78
CA TYR A 26 -2.60 -12.31 17.61
C TYR A 26 -3.02 -13.65 16.99
N GLU A 27 -4.26 -14.08 17.25
CA GLU A 27 -4.83 -15.33 16.74
C GLU A 27 -5.57 -15.17 15.39
N GLY A 28 -5.52 -13.99 14.78
CA GLY A 28 -6.24 -13.72 13.52
C GLY A 28 -7.50 -12.86 13.67
N THR A 29 -7.83 -12.42 14.89
CA THR A 29 -8.99 -11.55 15.13
C THR A 29 -8.71 -10.12 14.67
N ALA A 30 -9.54 -9.59 13.77
CA ALA A 30 -9.40 -8.23 13.31
C ALA A 30 -9.54 -7.23 14.47
N THR A 31 -8.48 -6.45 14.69
CA THR A 31 -8.44 -5.35 15.66
C THR A 31 -7.77 -4.15 15.00
N PRO A 32 -8.14 -2.90 15.35
CA PRO A 32 -7.47 -1.72 14.83
C PRO A 32 -5.96 -1.73 15.11
N GLU A 33 -5.54 -2.30 16.24
CA GLU A 33 -4.13 -2.44 16.62
C GLU A 33 -3.39 -3.38 15.67
N ALA A 34 -3.95 -4.58 15.40
CA ALA A 34 -3.35 -5.53 14.47
C ALA A 34 -3.33 -4.99 13.03
N HIS A 35 -4.39 -4.28 12.60
CA HIS A 35 -4.42 -3.64 11.28
C HIS A 35 -3.30 -2.60 11.13
N ARG A 36 -3.18 -1.67 12.08
CA ARG A 36 -2.10 -0.66 12.07
C ARG A 36 -0.71 -1.29 12.11
N ALA A 37 -0.51 -2.33 12.91
CA ALA A 37 0.76 -3.05 12.95
C ALA A 37 1.09 -3.68 11.59
N CYS A 38 0.11 -4.32 10.94
CA CYS A 38 0.25 -4.86 9.59
C CYS A 38 0.61 -3.76 8.57
N GLU A 39 0.01 -2.57 8.64
CA GLU A 39 0.35 -1.44 7.76
C GLU A 39 1.80 -0.98 7.93
N VAL A 40 2.27 -0.86 9.18
CA VAL A 40 3.66 -0.50 9.49
C VAL A 40 4.65 -1.53 8.90
N ILE A 41 4.36 -2.82 9.07
CA ILE A 41 5.22 -3.90 8.54
C ILE A 41 5.20 -3.87 7.01
N GLN A 42 4.03 -3.73 6.37
CA GLN A 42 3.93 -3.61 4.92
C GLN A 42 4.75 -2.44 4.38
N GLN A 43 4.67 -1.29 5.04
CA GLN A 43 5.41 -0.10 4.64
C GLN A 43 6.93 -0.32 4.69
N ARG A 44 7.44 -0.91 5.78
CA ARG A 44 8.86 -1.26 5.91
C ARG A 44 9.31 -2.25 4.82
N ILE A 45 8.48 -3.23 4.50
CA ILE A 45 8.78 -4.17 3.41
C ILE A 45 8.83 -3.42 2.09
N ARG A 46 7.85 -2.55 1.76
CA ARG A 46 7.86 -1.75 0.53
C ARG A 46 9.12 -0.89 0.41
N GLU A 47 9.53 -0.23 1.49
CA GLU A 47 10.77 0.56 1.53
C GLU A 47 12.00 -0.30 1.23
N HIS A 48 12.07 -1.50 1.82
CA HIS A 48 13.13 -2.45 1.52
C HIS A 48 13.13 -2.92 0.06
N LEU A 49 11.96 -3.27 -0.49
CA LEU A 49 11.81 -3.67 -1.89
C LEU A 49 12.31 -2.57 -2.83
N ILE A 50 11.93 -1.31 -2.58
CA ILE A 50 12.34 -0.16 -3.39
C ILE A 50 13.84 0.09 -3.27
N ALA A 51 14.40 0.03 -2.05
CA ALA A 51 15.80 0.35 -1.79
C ALA A 51 16.78 -0.71 -2.34
N THR A 52 16.36 -1.97 -2.38
CA THR A 52 17.26 -3.10 -2.68
C THR A 52 16.91 -3.86 -3.95
N ASN A 53 15.70 -3.66 -4.49
CA ASN A 53 15.11 -4.49 -5.55
C ASN A 53 15.03 -5.99 -5.20
N ASP A 54 15.08 -6.34 -3.91
CA ASP A 54 15.01 -7.72 -3.43
C ASP A 54 13.56 -8.19 -3.29
N MET A 55 13.08 -8.96 -4.27
CA MET A 55 11.69 -9.41 -4.33
C MET A 55 11.33 -10.55 -3.37
N ARG A 56 12.26 -11.07 -2.56
CA ARG A 56 12.00 -12.24 -1.69
C ARG A 56 10.91 -12.00 -0.66
N LEU A 57 10.73 -10.76 -0.20
CA LEU A 57 9.67 -10.38 0.75
C LEU A 57 8.32 -10.08 0.09
N PHE A 58 8.21 -10.13 -1.23
CA PHE A 58 6.98 -9.79 -1.94
C PHE A 58 5.81 -10.71 -1.56
N GLY A 59 6.08 -12.02 -1.36
CA GLY A 59 5.06 -12.96 -0.91
C GLY A 59 4.48 -12.62 0.47
N LEU A 60 5.35 -12.21 1.41
CA LEU A 60 4.91 -11.76 2.74
C LEU A 60 4.12 -10.44 2.65
N LEU A 61 4.58 -9.50 1.83
CA LEU A 61 3.85 -8.25 1.57
C LEU A 61 2.43 -8.52 1.06
N HIS A 62 2.28 -9.45 0.12
CA HIS A 62 0.98 -9.82 -0.41
C HIS A 62 0.06 -10.41 0.68
N LEU A 63 0.58 -11.32 1.51
CA LEU A 63 -0.20 -11.93 2.60
C LEU A 63 -0.64 -10.91 3.65
N LEU A 64 0.25 -10.00 4.04
CA LEU A 64 -0.08 -8.91 4.97
C LEU A 64 -1.13 -7.96 4.38
N GLY A 65 -1.02 -7.63 3.09
CA GLY A 65 -2.03 -6.83 2.39
C GLY A 65 -3.40 -7.49 2.39
N GLN A 66 -3.47 -8.81 2.12
CA GLN A 66 -4.72 -9.57 2.20
C GLN A 66 -5.30 -9.63 3.62
N ALA A 67 -4.44 -9.77 4.63
CA ALA A 67 -4.86 -9.74 6.02
C ALA A 67 -5.43 -8.36 6.42
N SER A 68 -4.72 -7.27 6.11
CA SER A 68 -5.21 -5.91 6.35
C SER A 68 -6.53 -5.63 5.65
N LEU A 69 -6.68 -6.05 4.39
CA LEU A 69 -7.94 -5.88 3.65
C LEU A 69 -9.11 -6.60 4.34
N ARG A 70 -8.91 -7.83 4.81
CA ARG A 70 -9.94 -8.57 5.57
C ARG A 70 -10.24 -7.89 6.90
N MET A 71 -9.24 -7.33 7.57
CA MET A 71 -9.45 -6.56 8.79
C MET A 71 -10.27 -5.30 8.50
N GLU A 72 -9.98 -4.56 7.43
CA GLU A 72 -10.76 -3.37 7.03
C GLU A 72 -12.22 -3.71 6.78
N GLN A 73 -12.49 -4.78 6.04
CA GLN A 73 -13.84 -5.28 5.79
C GLN A 73 -14.60 -5.63 7.09
N ALA A 74 -13.89 -6.11 8.12
CA ALA A 74 -14.49 -6.49 9.40
C ALA A 74 -14.63 -5.31 10.37
N LEU A 75 -13.67 -4.38 10.36
CA LEU A 75 -13.60 -3.26 11.31
C LEU A 75 -14.39 -2.03 10.83
N TRP A 76 -14.40 -1.80 9.51
CA TRP A 76 -14.97 -0.62 8.87
C TRP A 76 -15.75 -1.01 7.60
N PRO A 77 -16.84 -1.81 7.74
CA PRO A 77 -17.56 -2.34 6.60
C PRO A 77 -18.19 -1.22 5.75
N GLU A 78 -18.73 -0.17 6.37
CA GLU A 78 -19.36 0.94 5.63
C GLU A 78 -18.33 1.76 4.83
N GLU A 79 -17.16 2.04 5.41
CA GLU A 79 -16.08 2.72 4.71
C GLU A 79 -15.54 1.86 3.57
N TYR A 80 -15.39 0.56 3.78
CA TYR A 80 -14.98 -0.38 2.75
C TYR A 80 -15.98 -0.42 1.60
N GLU A 81 -17.29 -0.54 1.88
CA GLU A 81 -18.34 -0.53 0.86
C GLU A 81 -18.41 0.80 0.08
N ARG A 82 -18.21 1.93 0.76
CA ARG A 82 -18.11 3.23 0.11
C ARG A 82 -16.92 3.26 -0.85
N MET A 83 -15.73 2.93 -0.37
CA MET A 83 -14.51 2.89 -1.19
C MET A 83 -14.66 1.93 -2.38
N ALA A 84 -15.23 0.74 -2.16
CA ALA A 84 -15.46 -0.24 -3.22
C ALA A 84 -16.38 0.30 -4.33
N ARG A 85 -17.46 1.01 -3.96
CA ARG A 85 -18.34 1.68 -4.94
C ARG A 85 -17.63 2.78 -5.70
N GLU A 86 -16.86 3.62 -5.02
CA GLU A 86 -16.08 4.70 -5.66
C GLU A 86 -15.08 4.14 -6.68
N VAL A 87 -14.38 3.05 -6.33
CA VAL A 87 -13.47 2.37 -7.25
C VAL A 87 -14.22 1.77 -8.44
N GLU A 88 -15.35 1.10 -8.21
CA GLU A 88 -16.17 0.53 -9.30
C GLU A 88 -16.70 1.60 -10.25
N GLU A 89 -17.16 2.74 -9.71
CA GLU A 89 -17.60 3.88 -10.50
C GLU A 89 -16.46 4.47 -11.33
N ALA A 90 -15.28 4.68 -10.73
CA ALA A 90 -14.11 5.19 -11.44
C ALA A 90 -13.65 4.23 -12.57
N LEU A 91 -13.72 2.91 -12.34
CA LEU A 91 -13.41 1.92 -13.38
C LEU A 91 -14.44 1.98 -14.52
N ARG A 92 -15.74 2.09 -14.18
CA ARG A 92 -16.80 2.22 -15.19
C ARG A 92 -16.65 3.49 -16.02
N GLU A 93 -16.29 4.61 -15.40
CA GLU A 93 -16.01 5.87 -16.10
C GLU A 93 -14.79 5.75 -17.02
N ALA A 94 -13.74 5.05 -16.59
CA ALA A 94 -12.55 4.82 -17.41
C ALA A 94 -12.83 3.91 -18.62
N ASP A 95 -13.74 2.95 -18.46
CA ASP A 95 -14.16 2.02 -19.52
C ASP A 95 -15.27 2.59 -20.43
N ASP A 96 -15.78 3.79 -20.16
CA ASP A 96 -16.79 4.43 -21.02
C ASP A 96 -16.21 4.63 -22.44
N PRO A 97 -16.93 4.27 -23.51
CA PRO A 97 -16.45 4.49 -24.88
C PRO A 97 -16.14 5.96 -25.23
N ASN A 98 -16.71 6.90 -24.48
CA ASN A 98 -16.46 8.34 -24.57
C ASN A 98 -15.52 8.85 -23.47
N ALA A 99 -14.92 7.97 -22.67
CA ALA A 99 -13.91 8.34 -21.69
C ALA A 99 -12.78 9.09 -22.37
N LYS A 100 -12.38 10.23 -21.77
CA LYS A 100 -11.23 10.99 -22.26
C LYS A 100 -9.97 10.18 -22.00
N SER A 101 -9.45 9.53 -23.03
CA SER A 101 -8.09 9.03 -23.02
C SER A 101 -7.15 10.17 -23.39
N TYR A 102 -6.10 10.33 -22.60
CA TYR A 102 -5.01 11.26 -22.91
C TYR A 102 -3.79 10.42 -23.29
N THR A 103 -3.20 10.73 -24.43
CA THR A 103 -1.89 10.21 -24.79
C THR A 103 -0.83 10.76 -23.85
N HIS A 104 0.29 10.03 -23.72
CA HIS A 104 1.42 10.50 -22.93
C HIS A 104 1.88 11.90 -23.38
N GLU A 105 1.89 12.15 -24.68
CA GLU A 105 2.28 13.44 -25.25
C GLU A 105 1.33 14.58 -24.87
N GLU A 106 0.01 14.35 -24.91
CA GLU A 106 -0.99 15.33 -24.48
C GLU A 106 -0.86 15.66 -22.99
N VAL A 107 -0.59 14.67 -22.15
CA VAL A 107 -0.34 14.88 -20.71
C VAL A 107 0.92 15.73 -20.51
N MET A 108 2.01 15.41 -21.21
CA MET A 108 3.27 16.16 -21.11
C MET A 108 3.13 17.60 -21.60
N GLN A 109 2.40 17.83 -22.70
CA GLN A 109 2.11 19.16 -23.22
C GLN A 109 1.23 19.98 -22.25
N ALA A 110 0.20 19.38 -21.67
CA ALA A 110 -0.64 20.03 -20.67
C ALA A 110 0.16 20.39 -19.40
N MET A 111 1.09 19.52 -19.00
CA MET A 111 1.97 19.76 -17.86
C MET A 111 2.94 20.92 -18.15
N GLN A 112 3.55 20.96 -19.34
CA GLN A 112 4.44 22.03 -19.74
C GLN A 112 3.69 23.37 -19.84
N ALA A 113 2.50 23.40 -20.43
CA ALA A 113 1.67 24.61 -20.51
C ALA A 113 1.27 25.14 -19.12
N ARG A 114 1.08 24.26 -18.12
CA ARG A 114 0.85 24.68 -16.72
C ARG A 114 2.11 25.30 -16.10
N ILE A 115 3.29 24.75 -16.38
CA ILE A 115 4.58 25.28 -15.91
C ILE A 115 4.83 26.66 -16.51
N ASP A 116 4.62 26.82 -17.82
CA ASP A 116 4.84 28.09 -18.53
C ASP A 116 3.88 29.17 -18.02
N ARG A 117 2.59 28.85 -17.85
CA ARG A 117 1.61 29.78 -17.24
C ARG A 117 1.95 30.19 -15.81
N ALA A 118 2.54 29.30 -15.02
CA ALA A 118 2.98 29.61 -13.66
C ALA A 118 4.20 30.53 -13.66
N ARG A 119 5.08 30.39 -14.66
CA ARG A 119 6.26 31.24 -14.87
C ARG A 119 5.90 32.63 -15.40
N ASP A 120 4.82 32.75 -16.16
CA ASP A 120 4.35 34.01 -16.74
C ASP A 120 3.46 34.85 -15.81
N LYS A 121 3.14 34.36 -14.60
CA LYS A 121 2.46 35.17 -13.58
C LYS A 121 3.47 36.09 -12.88
N PRO A 122 3.30 37.42 -12.91
CA PRO A 122 4.10 38.32 -12.06
C PRO A 122 3.80 38.02 -10.59
N CYS A 123 4.85 38.03 -9.75
CA CYS A 123 4.74 37.88 -8.29
C CYS A 123 3.78 38.88 -7.65
#